data_AF-X1L5P4-F1
#
_entry.id   AF-X1L5P4-F1
#
_cell.length_a   1.000
_cell.length_b   1.000
_cell.length_c   1.000
_cell.angle_alpha   90.00
_cell.angle_beta   90.00
_cell.angle_gamma   90.00
#
_symmetry.space_group_name_H-M   'P 1'
#
loop_
_entity.id
_entity.type
_entity.pdbx_description
1 polymer ?
#
loop_
_entity_poly.entity_id
_entity_poly.type
_entity_poly.pdbx_seq_one_letter_code
_entity_poly.pdbx_strand_id
1 'polypeptide(L)' 'MKSREYLTVTEVSGPLMIVDGVSGVAYGEVVEVTTPDGETKHGQVLDAYEDRAVVQVYEGTSGIDTLKTR' A
#
# COMPACT_ATOMS: atom_id res chain seq x y z
N MET A 1 3.11 12.08 -15.08
CA MET A 1 2.90 10.64 -14.81
C MET A 1 1.61 10.52 -14.01
N LYS A 2 0.71 9.58 -14.37
CA LYS A 2 -0.50 9.35 -13.57
C LYS A 2 -0.11 8.47 -12.38
N SER A 3 -0.11 9.01 -11.17
CA SER A 3 -0.16 8.19 -9.95
C SER A 3 -1.57 7.59 -9.86
N ARG A 4 -1.66 6.30 -9.50
CA ARG A 4 -2.93 5.64 -9.17
C ARG A 4 -3.01 5.61 -7.66
N GLU A 5 -4.14 6.05 -7.12
CA GLU A 5 -4.42 6.11 -5.69
C GLU A 5 -5.44 5.01 -5.35
N TYR A 6 -5.21 4.28 -4.26
CA TYR A 6 -6.03 3.15 -3.86
C TYR A 6 -6.39 3.27 -2.38
N LEU A 7 -7.69 3.38 -2.08
CA LEU A 7 -8.23 3.44 -0.71
C LEU A 7 -8.64 2.05 -0.19
N THR A 8 -8.01 1.00 -0.70
CA THR A 8 -8.47 -0.39 -0.61
C THR A 8 -7.48 -1.25 0.17
N VAL A 9 -6.90 -0.68 1.22
CA VAL A 9 -6.08 -1.43 2.17
C VAL A 9 -6.97 -2.42 2.91
N THR A 10 -6.76 -3.72 2.71
CA THR A 10 -7.63 -4.76 3.28
C THR A 10 -7.04 -5.42 4.53
N GLU A 11 -5.71 -5.48 4.62
CA GLU A 11 -5.02 -6.07 5.76
C GLU A 11 -3.68 -5.40 6.03
N VAL A 12 -3.29 -5.38 7.30
CA VAL A 12 -1.97 -4.96 7.76
C VAL A 12 -1.46 -6.02 8.74
N SER A 13 -0.28 -6.58 8.47
CA SER A 13 0.33 -7.62 9.30
C SER A 13 1.84 -7.45 9.36
N GLY A 14 2.37 -7.16 10.54
CA GLY A 14 3.79 -6.84 10.70
C GLY A 14 4.20 -5.68 9.78
N PRO A 15 5.25 -5.82 8.96
CA PRO A 15 5.67 -4.78 8.00
C PRO A 15 4.89 -4.81 6.69
N LEU A 16 3.92 -5.71 6.53
CA LEU A 16 3.20 -5.92 5.27
C LEU A 16 1.82 -5.25 5.28
N MET A 17 1.43 -4.76 4.11
CA MET A 17 0.13 -4.17 3.82
C MET A 17 -0.42 -4.83 2.56
N ILE A 18 -1.69 -5.23 2.58
CA ILE A 18 -2.39 -5.82 1.43
C ILE A 18 -3.37 -4.79 0.87
N VAL A 19 -3.35 -4.62 -0.45
CA VAL A 19 -4.23 -3.70 -1.18
C VAL A 19 -4.97 -4.46 -2.28
N ASP A 20 -6.30 -4.37 -2.29
CA ASP A 20 -7.17 -5.00 -3.31
C ASP A 20 -7.62 -3.97 -4.36
N GLY A 21 -8.17 -4.42 -5.48
CA GLY A 21 -8.60 -3.55 -6.58
C GLY A 21 -7.45 -2.81 -7.28
N VAL A 22 -6.20 -3.26 -7.10
CA VAL A 22 -5.06 -2.66 -7.81
C VAL A 22 -5.09 -3.07 -9.27
N SER A 23 -4.66 -2.17 -10.15
CA SER A 23 -4.52 -2.48 -11.57
C SER A 23 -3.16 -2.05 -12.05
N GLY A 24 -2.51 -2.90 -12.84
CA GLY A 24 -1.22 -2.63 -13.49
C GLY A 24 -0.12 -2.21 -12.52
N VAL A 25 -0.10 -2.82 -11.34
CA VAL A 25 0.98 -2.73 -10.36
C VAL A 25 1.96 -3.87 -10.62
N ALA A 26 3.26 -3.61 -10.53
CA ALA A 26 4.30 -4.59 -10.81
C ALA A 26 5.19 -4.83 -9.59
N TYR A 27 5.75 -6.03 -9.52
CA TYR A 27 6.79 -6.37 -8.55
C TYR A 27 7.93 -5.33 -8.58
N GLY A 28 8.33 -4.89 -7.39
CA GLY A 28 9.43 -3.93 -7.22
C GLY A 28 9.04 -2.47 -7.39
N GLU A 29 7.79 -2.14 -7.78
CA GLU A 29 7.32 -0.76 -7.78
C GLU A 29 7.36 -0.16 -6.38
N VAL A 30 7.77 1.11 -6.33
CA VAL A 30 7.76 1.92 -5.10
C VAL A 30 6.39 2.57 -4.98
N VAL A 31 5.85 2.54 -3.77
CA VAL A 31 4.56 3.15 -3.45
C VAL A 31 4.72 4.16 -2.30
N GLU A 32 3.89 5.19 -2.32
CA GLU A 32 3.70 6.10 -1.20
C GLU A 32 2.40 5.72 -0.50
N VAL A 33 2.40 5.75 0.82
CA VAL A 33 1.26 5.43 1.68
C VAL A 33 0.97 6.64 2.52
N THR A 34 -0.21 7.23 2.38
CA THR A 34 -0.62 8.38 3.18
C THR A 34 -1.56 7.93 4.29
N THR A 35 -1.11 8.04 5.53
CA THR A 35 -1.90 7.69 6.72
C THR A 35 -2.97 8.75 7.02
N PRO A 36 -3.97 8.44 7.87
CA PRO A 36 -5.08 9.36 8.15
C PRO A 36 -4.66 10.66 8.84
N ASP A 37 -3.52 10.68 9.53
CA ASP A 37 -2.92 11.86 10.16
C ASP A 37 -2.06 12.68 9.18
N GLY A 38 -1.92 12.23 7.93
CA GLY A 38 -1.17 12.90 6.87
C GLY A 38 0.31 12.56 6.83
N GLU A 39 0.78 11.58 7.60
CA GLU A 39 2.13 11.04 7.45
C GLU A 39 2.26 10.32 6.09
N THR A 40 3.37 10.54 5.41
CA THR A 40 3.72 9.78 4.20
C THR A 40 4.76 8.74 4.56
N LYS A 41 4.45 7.49 4.26
CA LYS A 41 5.35 6.34 4.36
C LYS A 41 5.65 5.81 2.97
N HIS A 42 6.71 5.04 2.85
CA HIS A 42 7.15 4.45 1.59
C HIS A 42 7.11 2.94 1.69
N GLY A 43 6.85 2.30 0.56
CA GLY A 43 6.89 0.86 0.47
C GLY A 43 7.28 0.38 -0.91
N GLN A 44 7.37 -0.94 -0.99
CA GLN A 44 7.64 -1.63 -2.25
C GLN A 44 6.70 -2.82 -2.41
N VAL A 45 6.25 -3.01 -3.64
CA VAL A 45 5.44 -4.16 -4.05
C VAL A 45 6.32 -5.40 -4.02
N LEU A 46 5.99 -6.36 -3.15
CA LEU A 46 6.65 -7.66 -3.06
C LEU A 46 5.94 -8.74 -3.86
N ASP A 47 4.64 -8.57 -4.11
CA ASP A 47 3.86 -9.45 -4.97
C ASP A 47 2.67 -8.69 -5.56
N ALA A 48 2.29 -9.03 -6.77
CA ALA A 48 1.12 -8.48 -7.44
C ALA A 48 0.48 -9.59 -8.29
N TYR A 49 -0.74 -9.96 -7.91
CA TYR A 49 -1.50 -11.02 -8.57
C TYR A 49 -2.94 -10.57 -8.76
N GLU A 50 -3.43 -10.69 -10.00
CA GLU A 50 -4.76 -10.22 -10.41
C GLU A 50 -5.01 -8.75 -10.00
N ASP A 51 -5.89 -8.53 -9.02
CA ASP A 51 -6.26 -7.23 -8.49
C ASP A 51 -5.73 -6.99 -7.08
N ARG A 52 -4.77 -7.79 -6.61
CA ARG A 52 -4.17 -7.69 -5.28
C ARG A 52 -2.67 -7.40 -5.35
N ALA A 53 -2.21 -6.52 -4.46
CA ALA A 53 -0.78 -6.28 -4.22
C ALA A 53 -0.43 -6.48 -2.74
N VAL A 54 0.75 -7.07 -2.52
CA VAL A 54 1.39 -7.13 -1.21
C VAL A 54 2.51 -6.10 -1.20
N VAL A 55 2.44 -5.17 -0.24
CA VAL A 55 3.38 -4.06 -0.08
C VAL A 55 4.13 -4.22 1.24
N GLN A 56 5.45 -4.12 1.21
CA GLN A 56 6.25 -3.94 2.42
C GLN A 56 6.43 -2.45 2.70
N VAL A 57 6.10 -2.01 3.92
CA VAL A 57 6.24 -0.61 4.35
C VAL A 57 7.55 -0.44 5.12
N TYR A 58 8.40 0.49 4.69
CA TYR A 58 9.76 0.64 5.21
C TYR A 58 9.80 1.26 6.60
N GLU A 59 8.98 2.29 6.83
CA GLU A 59 8.84 2.96 8.12
C GLU A 59 7.98 2.17 9.13
N GLY A 60 7.51 0.98 8.72
CA GLY A 60 6.57 0.16 9.46
C GLY A 60 5.13 0.61 9.28
N THR A 61 4.19 -0.16 9.82
CA THR A 61 2.76 -0.04 9.51
C THR A 61 1.95 0.69 10.59
N SER A 62 2.63 1.23 11.61
CA SER A 62 1.97 2.02 12.66
C SER A 62 1.27 3.24 12.06
N GLY A 63 0.02 3.47 12.43
CA GLY A 63 -0.79 4.59 11.93
C GLY A 63 -1.50 4.32 10.59
N ILE A 64 -1.27 3.17 9.96
CA ILE A 64 -2.06 2.73 8.80
C ILE A 64 -3.44 2.26 9.27
N ASP A 65 -4.49 2.75 8.63
CA ASP A 65 -5.87 2.40 8.88
C ASP A 65 -6.50 1.87 7.59
N THR A 66 -7.12 0.69 7.67
CA THR A 66 -7.66 -0.02 6.50
C THR A 66 -8.82 0.71 5.80
N LEU A 67 -9.41 1.73 6.43
CA LEU A 67 -10.54 2.49 5.87
C LEU A 67 -10.15 3.91 5.44
N LYS A 68 -9.04 4.44 5.94
CA LYS A 68 -8.69 5.87 5.82
C LYS A 68 -7.32 6.12 5.20
N THR A 69 -6.49 5.09 5.04
CA THR A 69 -5.21 5.16 4.33
C THR A 69 -5.41 5.09 2.81
N ARG A 70 -4.62 5.88 2.07
CA ARG A 70 -4.61 5.98 0.60
C ARG A 70 -3.20 5.82 0.03
#